data_AF-F0TIN3-F1
#
_entry.id   AF-F0TIN3-F1
#
_cell.length_a   1.000
_cell.length_b   1.000
_cell.length_c   1.000
_cell.angle_alpha   90.00
_cell.angle_beta   90.00
_cell.angle_gamma   90.00
#
_symmetry.space_group_name_H-M   'P 1'
#
loop_
_entity.id
_entity.type
_entity.pdbx_description
1 polymer ?
#
loop_
_entity_poly.entity_id
_entity_poly.type
_entity_poly.pdbx_seq_one_letter_code
_entity_poly.pdbx_strand_id
1 'polypeptide(L)'
;MSKSKKKKRKQVIKEIEEMNLIIEFLTDNTVYYYLDTVPKTIGREDSYYDGYQDWCDKSYLPAFAESVTRITFAMMEYNYAEVYLEPEFYPKKYSKYVGKNIRNIGFDKLEEIIKHIVLKWQGSLIIKLVDKKHREFFIQIKDEWETIFLNLRGKNLKLVKELARSEGLFLQKIKDRHWDWEDLPKSWQDKSYKKWKKFY
;
A
#
# COMPACT_ATOMS: atom_id res chain seq x y z
N MET A 1 -11.79 20.77 -20.65
CA MET A 1 -11.97 19.32 -20.31
C MET A 1 -13.43 18.93 -20.55
N SER A 2 -13.73 17.88 -21.34
CA SER A 2 -15.11 17.50 -21.69
C SER A 2 -15.92 16.99 -20.48
N LYS A 3 -17.25 17.13 -20.52
CA LYS A 3 -18.18 16.68 -19.44
C LYS A 3 -18.01 15.19 -19.11
N SER A 4 -17.81 14.34 -20.14
CA SER A 4 -17.57 12.91 -19.98
C SER A 4 -16.29 12.59 -19.19
N LYS A 5 -15.16 13.26 -19.51
CA LYS A 5 -13.90 13.08 -18.75
C LYS A 5 -14.02 13.51 -17.29
N LYS A 6 -14.78 14.58 -17.00
CA LYS A 6 -15.07 15.01 -15.63
C LYS A 6 -15.88 13.97 -14.85
N LYS A 7 -16.90 13.37 -15.47
CA LYS A 7 -17.73 12.31 -14.86
C LYS A 7 -16.89 11.07 -14.53
N LYS A 8 -16.06 10.61 -15.46
CA LYS A 8 -15.16 9.46 -15.25
C LYS A 8 -14.17 9.71 -14.09
N ARG A 9 -13.58 10.91 -14.01
CA ARG A 9 -12.67 11.26 -12.91
C ARG A 9 -13.36 11.21 -11.54
N LYS A 10 -14.57 11.77 -11.43
CA LYS A 10 -15.36 11.71 -10.18
C LYS A 10 -15.69 10.28 -9.76
N GLN A 11 -16.01 9.42 -10.73
CA GLN A 11 -16.27 8.01 -10.47
C GLN A 11 -15.04 7.29 -9.90
N VAL A 12 -13.87 7.50 -10.49
CA VAL A 12 -12.62 6.89 -9.98
C VAL A 12 -12.26 7.43 -8.59
N ILE A 13 -12.50 8.72 -8.30
CA ILE A 13 -12.29 9.26 -6.95
C ILE A 13 -13.17 8.52 -5.93
N LYS A 14 -14.45 8.30 -6.26
CA LYS A 14 -15.35 7.52 -5.41
C LYS A 14 -14.88 6.07 -5.23
N GLU A 15 -14.33 5.46 -6.27
CA GLU A 15 -13.73 4.10 -6.17
C GLU A 15 -12.53 4.10 -5.23
N ILE A 16 -11.70 5.15 -5.24
CA ILE A 16 -10.57 5.30 -4.32
C ILE A 16 -11.06 5.48 -2.87
N GLU A 17 -12.08 6.31 -2.63
CA GLU A 17 -12.71 6.45 -1.32
C GLU A 17 -13.26 5.10 -0.81
N GLU A 18 -13.89 4.31 -1.68
CA GLU A 18 -14.35 2.96 -1.33
C GLU A 18 -13.20 1.98 -1.04
N MET A 19 -12.06 2.11 -1.73
CA MET A 19 -10.85 1.33 -1.45
C MET A 19 -10.25 1.69 -0.08
N ASN A 20 -10.25 2.97 0.29
CA ASN A 20 -9.77 3.40 1.61
C ASN A 20 -10.58 2.79 2.74
N LEU A 21 -11.92 2.77 2.65
CA LEU A 21 -12.76 2.10 3.64
C LEU A 21 -12.45 0.60 3.77
N ILE A 22 -12.04 -0.06 2.68
CA ILE A 22 -11.61 -1.47 2.71
C ILE A 22 -10.24 -1.58 3.37
N ILE A 23 -9.31 -0.69 3.04
CA ILE A 23 -7.96 -0.66 3.60
C ILE A 23 -8.00 -0.45 5.11
N GLU A 24 -8.71 0.57 5.59
CA GLU A 24 -8.92 0.86 7.01
C GLU A 24 -9.46 -0.37 7.75
N PHE A 25 -10.53 -0.97 7.21
CA PHE A 25 -11.08 -2.20 7.79
C PHE A 25 -10.05 -3.33 7.86
N LEU A 26 -9.28 -3.56 6.79
CA LEU A 26 -8.29 -4.63 6.75
C LEU A 26 -7.16 -4.38 7.74
N THR A 27 -6.74 -3.14 7.93
CA THR A 27 -5.73 -2.75 8.91
C THR A 27 -6.20 -3.05 10.33
N ASP A 28 -7.43 -2.67 10.68
CA ASP A 28 -7.96 -2.78 12.04
C ASP A 28 -8.38 -4.21 12.45
N ASN A 29 -8.74 -5.03 11.47
CA ASN A 29 -9.42 -6.31 11.72
C ASN A 29 -8.66 -7.53 11.20
N THR A 30 -7.58 -7.35 10.45
CA THR A 30 -6.86 -8.46 9.85
C THR A 30 -5.35 -8.38 10.06
N VAL A 31 -4.69 -9.51 9.87
CA VAL A 31 -3.23 -9.52 9.80
C VAL A 31 -2.82 -8.77 8.54
N TYR A 32 -2.01 -7.74 8.72
CA TYR A 32 -1.29 -7.06 7.65
C TYR A 32 0.22 -7.17 7.86
N TYR A 33 0.97 -6.76 6.85
CA TYR A 33 2.42 -6.77 6.89
C TYR A 33 2.97 -5.38 6.60
N TYR A 34 4.06 -5.03 7.25
CA TYR A 34 4.77 -3.77 7.07
C TYR A 34 6.21 -4.06 6.65
N LEU A 35 6.74 -3.31 5.68
CA LEU A 35 8.17 -3.37 5.32
C LEU A 35 8.98 -2.48 6.24
N ASP A 36 9.96 -3.06 6.89
CA ASP A 36 10.86 -2.33 7.78
C ASP A 36 12.32 -2.57 7.37
N THR A 37 13.19 -1.64 7.76
CA THR A 37 14.63 -1.73 7.57
C THR A 37 15.32 -2.47 8.69
N VAL A 38 14.65 -2.59 9.84
CA VAL A 38 15.15 -3.30 11.01
C VAL A 38 14.25 -4.51 11.34
N PRO A 39 14.81 -5.55 11.97
CA PRO A 39 14.01 -6.63 12.54
C PRO A 39 13.08 -6.12 13.64
N LYS A 40 11.92 -6.75 13.80
CA LYS A 40 10.94 -6.44 14.84
C LYS A 40 11.51 -6.45 16.28
N THR A 41 12.59 -7.21 16.50
CA THR A 41 13.27 -7.31 17.81
C THR A 41 14.04 -6.05 18.18
N ILE A 42 14.39 -5.21 17.21
CA ILE A 42 14.99 -3.90 17.44
C ILE A 42 13.82 -2.92 17.53
N GLY A 43 13.15 -2.91 18.69
CA GLY A 43 12.04 -2.02 18.97
C GLY A 43 12.53 -0.56 18.99
N ARG A 44 11.82 0.34 18.30
CA ARG A 44 12.20 1.77 18.25
C ARG A 44 12.04 2.46 19.62
N GLU A 45 11.16 1.96 20.48
CA GLU A 45 10.89 2.51 21.81
C GLU A 45 11.99 2.21 22.85
N ASP A 46 12.77 1.13 22.63
CA ASP A 46 13.87 0.71 23.51
C ASP A 46 15.26 1.02 22.91
N SER A 47 15.34 1.97 21.97
CA SER A 47 16.61 2.31 21.31
C SER A 47 17.62 2.87 22.32
N TYR A 48 18.80 2.26 22.38
CA TYR A 48 19.93 2.77 23.17
C TYR A 48 20.59 4.04 22.58
N TYR A 49 20.17 4.48 21.39
CA TYR A 49 20.80 5.59 20.67
C TYR A 49 19.76 6.54 20.07
N ASP A 50 19.70 7.74 20.63
CA ASP A 50 18.97 8.87 20.06
C ASP A 50 19.71 9.37 18.81
N GLY A 51 19.06 9.31 17.66
CA GLY A 51 19.60 9.76 16.37
C GLY A 51 19.88 8.67 15.33
N TYR A 52 19.64 7.39 15.66
CA TYR A 52 19.68 6.32 14.65
C TYR A 52 18.60 6.53 13.57
N GLN A 53 17.40 6.96 13.99
CA GLN A 53 16.30 7.27 13.07
C GLN A 53 16.66 8.42 12.13
N ASP A 54 17.15 9.55 12.65
CA ASP A 54 17.60 10.69 11.84
C ASP A 54 18.68 10.28 10.82
N TRP A 55 19.61 9.42 11.23
CA TRP A 55 20.62 8.89 10.32
C TRP A 55 20.02 8.00 9.24
N CYS A 56 19.07 7.12 9.59
CA CYS A 56 18.32 6.30 8.64
C CYS A 56 17.55 7.16 7.64
N ASP A 57 16.85 8.20 8.10
CA ASP A 57 16.07 9.11 7.25
C ASP A 57 16.96 9.82 6.24
N LYS A 58 18.15 10.26 6.69
CA LYS A 58 19.11 10.94 5.83
C LYS A 58 19.84 10.00 4.88
N SER A 59 20.24 8.83 5.36
CA SER A 59 21.25 7.99 4.69
C SER A 59 20.66 6.76 4.02
N TYR A 60 19.55 6.23 4.54
CA TYR A 60 19.00 4.94 4.15
C TYR A 60 17.63 5.05 3.48
N LEU A 61 16.87 6.11 3.73
CA LEU A 61 15.57 6.35 3.10
C LEU A 61 15.62 6.34 1.56
N PRO A 62 16.66 6.89 0.89
CA PRO A 62 16.80 6.75 -0.57
C PRO A 62 16.90 5.28 -1.01
N ALA A 63 17.72 4.48 -0.33
CA ALA A 63 17.85 3.06 -0.65
C ALA A 63 16.55 2.30 -0.40
N PHE A 64 15.82 2.64 0.65
CA PHE A 64 14.50 2.08 0.92
C PHE A 64 13.47 2.43 -0.15
N ALA A 65 13.46 3.67 -0.64
CA ALA A 65 12.59 4.08 -1.74
C ALA A 65 12.84 3.24 -3.01
N GLU A 66 14.11 2.93 -3.31
CA GLU A 66 14.49 2.03 -4.39
C GLU A 66 13.95 0.60 -4.16
N SER A 67 14.14 0.07 -2.96
CA SER A 67 13.68 -1.28 -2.59
C SER A 67 12.15 -1.39 -2.66
N VAL A 68 11.41 -0.43 -2.13
CA VAL A 68 9.94 -0.37 -2.23
C VAL A 68 9.49 -0.32 -3.69
N THR A 69 10.17 0.47 -4.52
CA THR A 69 9.89 0.57 -5.96
C THR A 69 10.07 -0.80 -6.65
N ARG A 70 11.22 -1.46 -6.43
CA ARG A 70 11.50 -2.78 -7.02
C ARG A 70 10.50 -3.85 -6.58
N ILE A 71 10.17 -3.90 -5.28
CA ILE A 71 9.17 -4.83 -4.75
C ILE A 71 7.81 -4.57 -5.40
N THR A 72 7.39 -3.31 -5.48
CA THR A 72 6.10 -2.94 -6.06
C THR A 72 6.03 -3.32 -7.53
N PHE A 73 7.06 -3.04 -8.31
CA PHE A 73 7.11 -3.41 -9.73
C PHE A 73 7.09 -4.93 -9.94
N ALA A 74 7.85 -5.69 -9.15
CA ALA A 74 7.82 -7.14 -9.20
C ALA A 74 6.42 -7.70 -8.88
N MET A 75 5.72 -7.12 -7.90
CA MET A 75 4.36 -7.51 -7.56
C MET A 75 3.34 -7.16 -8.65
N MET A 76 3.52 -6.02 -9.32
CA MET A 76 2.71 -5.58 -10.47
C MET A 76 2.98 -6.36 -11.75
N GLU A 77 4.14 -6.99 -11.86
CA GLU A 77 4.48 -7.90 -12.97
C GLU A 77 3.86 -9.28 -12.72
N TYR A 78 3.91 -9.77 -11.48
CA TYR A 78 3.38 -11.07 -11.12
C TYR A 78 1.84 -11.14 -11.04
N ASN A 79 1.17 -10.00 -10.83
CA ASN A 79 -0.30 -9.92 -10.65
C ASN A 79 -0.90 -8.83 -11.55
N TYR A 80 -2.21 -8.92 -11.81
CA TYR A 80 -2.92 -7.76 -12.36
C TYR A 80 -2.91 -6.64 -11.33
N ALA A 81 -2.68 -5.40 -11.79
CA ALA A 81 -2.48 -4.25 -10.93
C ALA A 81 -3.25 -3.02 -11.41
N GLU A 82 -3.85 -2.33 -10.47
CA GLU A 82 -4.36 -0.97 -10.63
C GLU A 82 -3.64 -0.06 -9.64
N VAL A 83 -3.27 1.14 -10.11
CA VAL A 83 -2.45 2.06 -9.32
C VAL A 83 -3.17 3.39 -9.24
N TYR A 84 -3.34 3.91 -8.03
CA TYR A 84 -4.09 5.12 -7.75
C TYR A 84 -3.34 6.01 -6.77
N LEU A 85 -3.30 7.30 -7.07
CA LEU A 85 -2.99 8.31 -6.06
C LEU A 85 -4.23 8.56 -5.23
N GLU A 86 -4.09 8.56 -3.91
CA GLU A 86 -5.14 9.00 -2.99
C GLU A 86 -5.53 10.47 -3.28
N PRO A 87 -6.75 10.91 -2.93
CA PRO A 87 -7.21 12.28 -3.18
C PRO A 87 -6.66 13.26 -2.12
N GLU A 88 -5.34 13.31 -1.97
CA GLU A 88 -4.63 14.20 -1.05
C GLU A 88 -4.00 15.41 -1.76
N PHE A 89 -3.29 16.25 -1.00
CA PHE A 89 -2.56 17.38 -1.58
C PHE A 89 -1.26 16.92 -2.26
N TYR A 90 -1.30 16.83 -3.59
CA TYR A 90 -0.11 16.58 -4.40
C TYR A 90 0.43 17.87 -5.02
N PRO A 91 1.76 17.96 -5.22
CA PRO A 91 2.35 18.97 -6.10
C PRO A 91 1.68 18.97 -7.47
N LYS A 92 1.59 20.15 -8.10
CA LYS A 92 0.94 20.34 -9.42
C LYS A 92 1.38 19.32 -10.48
N LYS A 93 2.65 18.87 -10.42
CA LYS A 93 3.21 17.84 -11.31
C LYS A 93 2.40 16.53 -11.28
N TYR A 94 1.91 16.12 -10.10
CA TYR A 94 1.22 14.85 -9.88
C TYR A 94 -0.30 14.98 -9.75
N SER A 95 -0.85 16.15 -9.42
CA SER A 95 -2.31 16.34 -9.25
C SER A 95 -3.14 15.99 -10.50
N LYS A 96 -2.51 15.96 -11.69
CA LYS A 96 -3.13 15.53 -12.96
C LYS A 96 -3.45 14.03 -13.01
N TYR A 97 -2.85 13.23 -12.13
CA TYR A 97 -3.01 11.78 -12.04
C TYR A 97 -4.12 11.37 -11.05
N VAL A 98 -4.45 12.24 -10.08
CA VAL A 98 -5.53 11.99 -9.10
C VAL A 98 -6.87 11.74 -9.79
N GLY A 99 -7.54 10.65 -9.37
CA GLY A 99 -8.79 10.18 -9.97
C GLY A 99 -8.60 9.46 -11.31
N LYS A 100 -7.46 8.80 -11.50
CA LYS A 100 -7.17 7.94 -12.66
C LYS A 100 -6.40 6.71 -12.20
N ASN A 101 -6.66 5.57 -12.84
CA ASN A 101 -5.74 4.44 -12.80
C ASN A 101 -4.48 4.81 -13.61
N ILE A 102 -3.33 4.86 -12.94
CA ILE A 102 -2.05 5.25 -13.51
C ILE A 102 -1.10 4.08 -13.79
N ARG A 103 -1.57 2.83 -13.71
CA ARG A 103 -0.75 1.63 -14.00
C ARG A 103 0.07 1.73 -15.30
N ASN A 104 -0.48 2.39 -16.31
CA ASN A 104 0.08 2.43 -17.68
C ASN A 104 0.83 3.74 -18.02
N ILE A 105 1.21 4.56 -17.02
CA ILE A 105 1.97 5.80 -17.31
C ILE A 105 3.46 5.56 -17.62
N GLY A 106 3.95 4.33 -17.44
CA GLY A 106 5.34 3.91 -17.58
C GLY A 106 6.03 3.74 -16.21
N PHE A 107 6.96 2.78 -16.10
CA PHE A 107 7.65 2.48 -14.85
C PHE A 107 8.48 3.67 -14.35
N ASP A 108 9.24 4.34 -15.22
CA ASP A 108 10.05 5.51 -14.84
C ASP A 108 9.20 6.59 -14.14
N LYS A 109 7.98 6.84 -14.62
CA LYS A 109 7.07 7.83 -14.02
C LYS A 109 6.44 7.33 -12.71
N LEU A 110 6.18 6.03 -12.59
CA LEU A 110 5.69 5.46 -11.34
C LEU A 110 6.80 5.47 -10.28
N GLU A 111 8.04 5.19 -10.66
CA GLU A 111 9.22 5.29 -9.81
C GLU A 111 9.40 6.71 -9.29
N GLU A 112 9.32 7.72 -10.16
CA GLU A 112 9.37 9.13 -9.75
C GLU A 112 8.29 9.47 -8.71
N ILE A 113 7.08 8.89 -8.84
CA ILE A 113 5.97 9.11 -7.91
C ILE A 113 6.23 8.40 -6.58
N ILE A 114 6.62 7.12 -6.60
CA ILE A 114 6.90 6.33 -5.39
C ILE A 114 8.03 7.00 -4.59
N LYS A 115 9.14 7.33 -5.25
CA LYS A 115 10.26 8.03 -4.61
C LYS A 115 9.86 9.40 -4.08
N HIS A 116 8.97 10.13 -4.77
CA HIS A 116 8.47 11.39 -4.25
C HIS A 116 7.69 11.21 -2.96
N ILE A 117 6.77 10.26 -2.90
CA ILE A 117 5.97 9.96 -1.69
C ILE A 117 6.90 9.61 -0.52
N VAL A 118 7.81 8.64 -0.74
CA VAL A 118 8.74 8.17 0.28
C VAL A 118 9.71 9.26 0.75
N LEU A 119 10.30 10.03 -0.16
CA LEU A 119 11.37 10.99 0.18
C LEU A 119 10.90 12.39 0.57
N LYS A 120 9.65 12.74 0.24
CA LYS A 120 9.09 14.07 0.52
C LYS A 120 7.91 14.06 1.47
N TRP A 121 7.42 12.88 1.85
CA TRP A 121 6.38 12.67 2.86
C TRP A 121 5.11 13.41 2.43
N GLN A 122 4.77 13.17 1.15
CA GLN A 122 3.74 13.89 0.45
C GLN A 122 2.96 12.93 -0.44
N GLY A 123 1.79 12.57 0.06
CA GLY A 123 0.82 11.77 -0.67
C GLY A 123 0.82 10.30 -0.27
N SER A 124 -0.14 9.59 -0.82
CA SER A 124 -0.30 8.14 -0.64
C SER A 124 -0.64 7.44 -1.96
N LEU A 125 0.02 6.31 -2.20
CA LEU A 125 -0.21 5.46 -3.35
C LEU A 125 -0.90 4.17 -2.92
N ILE A 126 -2.03 3.86 -3.57
CA ILE A 126 -2.72 2.59 -3.44
C ILE A 126 -2.46 1.76 -4.69
N ILE A 127 -1.94 0.55 -4.49
CA ILE A 127 -1.80 -0.46 -5.52
C ILE A 127 -2.75 -1.59 -5.18
N LYS A 128 -3.84 -1.70 -5.94
CA LYS A 128 -4.77 -2.82 -5.87
C LYS A 128 -4.23 -3.94 -6.76
N LEU A 129 -4.01 -5.11 -6.18
CA LEU A 129 -3.51 -6.29 -6.88
C LEU A 129 -4.56 -7.39 -6.89
N VAL A 130 -4.62 -8.13 -8.01
CA VAL A 130 -5.52 -9.26 -8.19
C VAL A 130 -4.71 -10.46 -8.64
N ASP A 131 -4.74 -11.53 -7.83
CA ASP A 131 -4.01 -12.76 -8.14
C ASP A 131 -4.72 -13.60 -9.22
N LYS A 132 -4.04 -14.67 -9.68
CA LYS A 132 -4.58 -15.61 -10.69
C LYS A 132 -5.86 -16.35 -10.24
N LYS A 133 -6.22 -16.28 -8.96
CA LYS A 133 -7.45 -16.84 -8.38
C LYS A 133 -8.51 -15.76 -8.13
N HIS A 134 -8.33 -14.56 -8.70
CA HIS A 134 -9.20 -13.41 -8.54
C HIS A 134 -9.35 -12.90 -7.09
N ARG A 135 -8.35 -13.13 -6.25
CA ARG A 135 -8.31 -12.59 -4.88
C ARG A 135 -7.63 -11.24 -4.89
N GLU A 136 -8.27 -10.28 -4.23
CA GLU A 136 -7.78 -8.91 -4.12
C GLU A 136 -6.92 -8.73 -2.87
N PHE A 137 -5.83 -7.99 -3.03
CA PHE A 137 -4.94 -7.57 -1.95
C PHE A 137 -4.32 -6.22 -2.31
N PHE A 138 -3.77 -5.52 -1.33
CA PHE A 138 -3.33 -4.14 -1.52
C PHE A 138 -1.90 -3.93 -1.05
N ILE A 139 -1.21 -3.04 -1.74
CA ILE A 139 -0.02 -2.35 -1.22
C ILE A 139 -0.43 -0.90 -1.02
N GLN A 140 -0.16 -0.34 0.14
CA GLN A 140 -0.26 1.09 0.38
C GLN A 140 1.14 1.61 0.70
N ILE A 141 1.54 2.66 -0.01
CA ILE A 141 2.80 3.37 0.20
C ILE A 141 2.44 4.77 0.64
N LYS A 142 2.82 5.09 1.87
CA LYS A 142 2.64 6.37 2.55
C LYS A 142 4.00 6.82 3.06
N ASP A 143 4.05 8.11 3.38
CA ASP A 143 5.12 8.82 4.09
C ASP A 143 6.30 7.99 4.63
N GLU A 144 7.52 8.41 4.29
CA GLU A 144 8.79 7.80 4.70
C GLU A 144 8.84 6.27 4.54
N TRP A 145 8.68 5.58 5.66
CA TRP A 145 8.92 4.17 5.84
C TRP A 145 7.63 3.36 5.69
N GLU A 146 6.48 4.02 5.54
CA GLU A 146 5.17 3.36 5.59
C GLU A 146 4.83 2.65 4.28
N THR A 147 5.26 1.39 4.18
CA THR A 147 4.79 0.49 3.12
C THR A 147 4.12 -0.74 3.73
N ILE A 148 2.79 -0.81 3.59
CA ILE A 148 1.98 -1.91 4.13
C ILE A 148 1.36 -2.78 3.04
N PHE A 149 1.15 -4.05 3.39
CA PHE A 149 0.54 -5.08 2.56
C PHE A 149 -0.68 -5.66 3.27
N LEU A 150 -1.84 -5.52 2.64
CA LEU A 150 -3.14 -5.88 3.21
C LEU A 150 -3.72 -7.08 2.47
N ASN A 151 -4.34 -8.00 3.22
CA ASN A 151 -4.85 -9.28 2.72
C ASN A 151 -3.79 -10.13 1.97
N LEU A 152 -2.51 -9.96 2.30
CA LEU A 152 -1.40 -10.68 1.67
C LEU A 152 -1.31 -12.12 2.17
N ARG A 153 -1.56 -13.11 1.28
CA ARG A 153 -1.62 -14.54 1.65
C ARG A 153 -1.00 -15.46 0.58
N GLY A 154 -0.73 -16.70 0.96
CA GLY A 154 -0.35 -17.78 0.04
C GLY A 154 0.95 -17.50 -0.74
N LYS A 155 0.92 -17.70 -2.07
CA LYS A 155 2.09 -17.51 -2.94
C LYS A 155 2.59 -16.06 -2.96
N ASN A 156 1.68 -15.08 -2.93
CA ASN A 156 2.05 -13.66 -2.90
C ASN A 156 2.77 -13.29 -1.59
N LEU A 157 2.35 -13.84 -0.45
CA LEU A 157 3.07 -13.65 0.81
C LEU A 157 4.50 -14.23 0.75
N LYS A 158 4.67 -15.42 0.16
CA LYS A 158 6.01 -16.00 -0.01
C LYS A 158 6.89 -15.13 -0.91
N LEU A 159 6.34 -14.66 -2.03
CA LEU A 159 7.03 -13.78 -2.97
C LEU A 159 7.48 -12.48 -2.29
N VAL A 160 6.59 -11.77 -1.58
CA VAL A 160 6.96 -10.53 -0.88
C VAL A 160 8.04 -10.77 0.18
N LYS A 161 8.02 -11.92 0.89
CA LYS A 161 9.09 -12.26 1.83
C LYS A 161 10.44 -12.48 1.13
N GLU A 162 10.44 -13.15 -0.01
CA GLU A 162 11.66 -13.36 -0.81
C GLU A 162 12.20 -12.03 -1.35
N LEU A 163 11.33 -11.19 -1.89
CA LEU A 163 11.69 -9.86 -2.40
C LEU A 163 12.20 -8.94 -1.28
N ALA A 164 11.49 -8.87 -0.15
CA ALA A 164 11.95 -8.09 1.01
C ALA A 164 13.35 -8.52 1.45
N ARG A 165 13.58 -9.84 1.55
CA ARG A 165 14.89 -10.38 1.91
C ARG A 165 15.98 -10.05 0.89
N SER A 166 15.70 -10.14 -0.41
CA SER A 166 16.69 -9.79 -1.45
C SER A 166 17.05 -8.31 -1.44
N GLU A 167 16.13 -7.47 -0.99
CA GLU A 167 16.32 -6.01 -0.84
C GLU A 167 16.91 -5.62 0.53
N GLY A 168 17.27 -6.58 1.38
CA GLY A 168 17.80 -6.32 2.72
C GLY A 168 16.77 -5.77 3.71
N LEU A 169 15.48 -5.99 3.46
CA LEU A 169 14.36 -5.53 4.28
C LEU A 169 13.70 -6.67 5.06
N PHE A 170 12.92 -6.28 6.07
CA PHE A 170 12.16 -7.18 6.92
C PHE A 170 10.66 -7.01 6.67
N LEU A 171 9.98 -8.09 6.30
CA LEU A 171 8.52 -8.10 6.24
C LEU A 171 7.95 -8.46 7.61
N GLN A 172 7.55 -7.45 8.38
CA GLN A 172 7.02 -7.62 9.71
C GLN A 172 5.52 -7.92 9.68
N LYS A 173 5.10 -8.90 10.48
CA LYS A 173 3.69 -9.26 10.64
C LYS A 173 3.08 -8.44 11.77
N ILE A 174 2.07 -7.65 11.45
CA ILE A 174 1.28 -6.91 12.43
C ILE A 174 -0.08 -7.60 12.57
N LYS A 175 -0.56 -7.65 13.80
CA LYS A 175 -1.88 -8.19 14.14
C LYS A 175 -2.52 -7.17 15.05
N ASP A 176 -3.12 -6.15 14.45
CA ASP A 176 -4.14 -5.39 15.15
C ASP A 176 -5.40 -6.23 15.16
N ARG A 177 -5.96 -6.43 16.35
CA ARG A 177 -7.33 -6.90 16.50
C ARG A 177 -7.99 -5.89 17.41
N HIS A 178 -8.64 -4.91 16.80
CA HIS A 178 -9.39 -3.94 17.59
C HIS A 178 -10.81 -4.45 17.97
N TRP A 179 -11.31 -5.49 17.29
CA TRP A 179 -12.69 -5.99 17.45
C TRP A 179 -12.83 -7.51 17.26
N ASP A 180 -13.76 -8.14 17.98
CA ASP A 180 -14.17 -9.52 17.73
C ASP A 180 -15.20 -9.57 16.59
N TRP A 181 -15.38 -10.73 15.95
CA TRP A 181 -16.27 -10.92 14.79
C TRP A 181 -17.70 -10.41 15.01
N GLU A 182 -18.14 -10.40 16.27
CA GLU A 182 -19.47 -9.99 16.73
C GLU A 182 -19.66 -8.46 16.71
N ASP A 183 -18.58 -7.68 16.69
CA ASP A 183 -18.61 -6.22 16.73
C ASP A 183 -18.60 -5.57 15.32
N LEU A 184 -18.42 -6.38 14.27
CA LEU A 184 -18.47 -5.90 12.89
C LEU A 184 -19.89 -5.39 12.52
N PRO A 185 -20.04 -4.37 11.66
CA PRO A 185 -21.36 -3.96 11.17
C PRO A 185 -22.14 -5.15 10.60
N LYS A 186 -23.43 -5.30 10.96
CA LYS A 186 -24.25 -6.46 10.58
C LYS A 186 -24.29 -6.74 9.08
N SER A 187 -24.18 -5.71 8.23
CA SER A 187 -24.11 -5.85 6.76
C SER A 187 -22.80 -6.50 6.25
N TRP A 188 -21.80 -6.68 7.12
CA TRP A 188 -20.49 -7.25 6.83
C TRP A 188 -20.28 -8.62 7.49
N GLN A 189 -21.03 -8.92 8.56
CA GLN A 189 -21.15 -10.27 9.13
C GLN A 189 -21.92 -11.21 8.19
N ASP A 190 -22.75 -10.66 7.31
CA ASP A 190 -23.47 -11.41 6.30
C ASP A 190 -22.56 -11.86 5.14
N LYS A 191 -22.12 -13.13 5.18
CA LYS A 191 -21.32 -13.77 4.12
C LYS A 191 -22.03 -13.85 2.76
N SER A 192 -23.33 -13.53 2.69
CA SER A 192 -24.10 -13.43 1.45
C SER A 192 -23.93 -12.08 0.74
N TYR A 193 -23.37 -11.06 1.43
CA TYR A 193 -23.05 -9.77 0.81
C TYR A 193 -21.91 -9.94 -0.20
N LYS A 194 -22.26 -9.97 -1.49
CA LYS A 194 -21.35 -10.19 -2.63
C LYS A 194 -20.07 -9.34 -2.60
N LYS A 195 -20.11 -8.15 -1.96
CA LYS A 195 -18.99 -7.21 -1.88
C LYS A 195 -17.75 -7.81 -1.18
N TRP A 196 -17.93 -8.70 -0.19
CA TRP A 196 -16.86 -9.18 0.69
C TRP A 196 -16.30 -10.56 0.34
N LYS A 197 -17.02 -11.33 -0.49
CA LYS A 197 -16.68 -12.72 -0.85
C LYS A 197 -15.29 -12.86 -1.49
N LYS A 198 -14.74 -11.78 -2.06
CA LYS A 198 -13.41 -11.74 -2.70
C LYS A 198 -12.23 -11.60 -1.72
N PHE A 199 -12.50 -11.33 -0.43
CA PHE A 199 -11.48 -11.16 0.62
C PHE A 199 -11.37 -12.36 1.58
N TYR A 200 -12.33 -13.28 1.53
CA TYR A 200 -12.35 -14.54 2.29
C TYR A 200 -11.98 -15.72 1.39
#